data_AF-A0A944PXU8-F1
#
_entry.id   AF-A0A944PXU8-F1
#
_cell.length_a   1.000
_cell.length_b   1.000
_cell.length_c   1.000
_cell.angle_alpha   90.00
_cell.angle_beta   90.00
_cell.angle_gamma   90.00
#
_symmetry.space_group_name_H-M   'P 1'
#
loop_
_entity.id
_entity.type
_entity.pdbx_description
1 polymer ?
#
loop_
_entity_poly.entity_id
_entity_poly.type
_entity_poly.pdbx_seq_one_letter_code
_entity_poly.pdbx_strand_id
1 'polypeptide(L)'
;MSDGPAQDLMGTVRRIDSLLDRMGLNRGDVLRVEGEGGLSYASGVAVEEVRELLRGKRSAEPGPDVDVVEARHRRVVERILFLRATRLRAAADGSRRAYSIAEIAVGAGTSAQWLDKMIKTGRAPNLDHAAGIAAFFGEKIEFLVAEPAEALDRVLQQIHKDLLERTVERQDQDLRRLRTAGPVSEVDPSLGVVAYAARALADVPDDTAQPLIALIESVARRSREERAREARAALENGVVHNDVD
;
A
#
# COMPACT_ATOMS: atom_id res chain seq x y z
N MET A 1 -5.35 -24.76 -7.76
CA MET A 1 -6.30 -23.95 -6.97
C MET A 1 -5.83 -22.51 -7.11
N SER A 2 -6.63 -21.69 -7.78
CA SER A 2 -6.19 -20.41 -8.35
C SER A 2 -5.96 -19.36 -7.28
N ASP A 3 -4.69 -18.99 -7.05
CA ASP A 3 -4.32 -17.69 -6.51
C ASP A 3 -4.59 -16.63 -7.59
N GLY A 4 -5.79 -16.07 -7.55
CA GLY A 4 -6.11 -14.85 -8.29
C GLY A 4 -5.42 -13.62 -7.67
N PRO A 5 -5.39 -12.48 -8.38
CA PRO A 5 -4.60 -11.29 -8.06
C PRO A 5 -5.02 -10.51 -6.79
N ALA A 6 -5.70 -11.15 -5.84
CA ALA A 6 -5.74 -10.75 -4.43
C ALA A 6 -4.38 -11.06 -3.75
N GLN A 7 -3.30 -10.61 -4.40
CA GLN A 7 -1.90 -10.85 -4.06
C GLN A 7 -1.64 -10.40 -2.62
N ASP A 8 -1.15 -11.33 -1.81
CA ASP A 8 -0.66 -11.21 -0.42
C ASP A 8 -0.68 -9.79 0.19
N LEU A 9 -1.88 -9.30 0.52
CA LEU A 9 -2.09 -8.00 1.18
C LEU A 9 -1.24 -7.91 2.45
N MET A 10 -1.17 -9.01 3.21
CA MET A 10 -0.37 -9.11 4.43
C MET A 10 1.13 -9.09 4.16
N GLY A 11 1.59 -9.65 3.04
CA GLY A 11 2.95 -9.51 2.53
C GLY A 11 3.29 -8.06 2.19
N THR A 12 2.37 -7.33 1.56
CA THR A 12 2.55 -5.90 1.28
C THR A 12 2.64 -5.09 2.56
N VAL A 13 1.76 -5.34 3.53
CA VAL A 13 1.81 -4.70 4.86
C VAL A 13 3.16 -4.96 5.55
N ARG A 14 3.63 -6.23 5.59
CA ARG A 14 4.94 -6.58 6.18
C ARG A 14 6.12 -5.87 5.50
N ARG A 15 6.06 -5.71 4.17
CA ARG A 15 7.07 -4.96 3.41
C ARG A 15 7.04 -3.48 3.75
N ILE A 16 5.86 -2.88 3.88
CA ILE A 16 5.70 -1.49 4.34
C ILE A 16 6.29 -1.33 5.74
N ASP A 17 5.93 -2.19 6.69
CA ASP A 17 6.47 -2.13 8.07
C ASP A 17 8.00 -2.18 8.09
N SER A 18 8.59 -3.07 7.30
CA SER A 18 10.04 -3.18 7.17
C SER A 18 10.70 -1.89 6.64
N LEU A 19 10.01 -1.14 5.78
CA LEU A 19 10.50 0.16 5.29
C LEU A 19 10.30 1.27 6.33
N LEU A 20 9.16 1.28 7.03
CA LEU A 20 8.88 2.25 8.09
C LEU A 20 9.89 2.13 9.22
N ASP A 21 10.22 0.90 9.65
CA ASP A 21 11.24 0.63 10.67
C ASP A 21 12.61 1.18 10.26
N ARG A 22 13.00 0.99 9.00
CA ARG A 22 14.27 1.52 8.45
C ARG A 22 14.29 3.05 8.38
N MET A 23 13.15 3.67 8.09
CA MET A 23 13.03 5.11 7.96
C MET A 23 12.79 5.83 9.30
N GLY A 24 12.44 5.09 10.35
CA GLY A 24 12.01 5.65 11.64
C GLY A 24 10.64 6.33 11.57
N LEU A 25 9.77 5.89 10.67
CA LEU A 25 8.43 6.47 10.46
C LEU A 25 7.38 5.73 11.29
N ASN A 26 6.38 6.46 11.78
CA ASN A 26 5.29 5.87 12.54
C ASN A 26 4.28 5.18 11.60
N ARG A 27 3.98 3.91 11.89
CA ARG A 27 2.95 3.14 11.19
C ARG A 27 1.57 3.81 11.20
N GLY A 28 1.17 4.41 12.33
CA GLY A 28 -0.13 5.07 12.49
C GLY A 28 -0.32 6.26 11.56
N ASP A 29 0.77 6.91 11.14
CA ASP A 29 0.72 8.05 10.22
C ASP A 29 0.61 7.58 8.77
N VAL A 30 1.34 6.51 8.40
CA VAL A 30 1.39 6.01 7.02
C VAL A 30 0.24 5.06 6.69
N LEU A 31 -0.14 4.17 7.62
CA LEU A 31 -1.24 3.21 7.48
C LEU A 31 -2.47 3.66 8.27
N ARG A 32 -2.70 4.98 8.36
CA ARG A 32 -3.89 5.54 8.99
C ARG A 32 -5.16 5.03 8.31
N VAL A 33 -6.07 4.46 9.07
CA VAL A 33 -7.31 3.87 8.51
C VAL A 33 -8.32 4.95 8.09
N GLU A 34 -8.51 5.97 8.94
CA GLU A 34 -9.59 6.96 8.84
C GLU A 34 -9.12 8.34 8.39
N GLY A 35 -10.07 9.16 7.94
CA GLY A 35 -9.88 10.58 7.59
C GLY A 35 -9.30 10.80 6.19
N GLU A 36 -9.21 12.07 5.78
CA GLU A 36 -8.72 12.46 4.45
C GLU A 36 -7.26 12.07 4.27
N GLY A 37 -6.96 11.22 3.29
CA GLY A 37 -5.63 10.61 3.08
C GLY A 37 -5.42 9.29 3.83
N GLY A 38 -6.42 8.77 4.57
CA GLY A 38 -6.39 7.44 5.16
C GLY A 38 -6.74 6.33 4.16
N LEU A 39 -6.53 5.08 4.56
CA LEU A 39 -6.76 3.89 3.74
C LEU A 39 -8.22 3.75 3.29
N SER A 40 -9.19 4.02 4.16
CA SER A 40 -10.61 3.99 3.80
C SER A 40 -10.94 5.06 2.74
N TYR A 41 -10.40 6.27 2.91
CA TYR A 41 -10.57 7.37 1.95
C TYR A 41 -9.97 7.05 0.58
N ALA A 42 -8.77 6.46 0.54
CA ALA A 42 -8.07 6.15 -0.70
C ALA A 42 -8.61 4.91 -1.44
N SER A 43 -9.16 3.93 -0.71
CA SER A 43 -9.66 2.67 -1.28
C SER A 43 -11.17 2.65 -1.53
N GLY A 44 -11.94 3.50 -0.85
CA GLY A 44 -13.41 3.45 -0.85
C GLY A 44 -13.98 2.28 -0.05
N VAL A 45 -13.14 1.61 0.75
CA VAL A 45 -13.53 0.49 1.61
C VAL A 45 -13.94 1.02 2.99
N ALA A 46 -14.97 0.43 3.58
CA ALA A 46 -15.46 0.84 4.90
C ALA A 46 -14.36 0.68 5.96
N VAL A 47 -14.34 1.59 6.93
CA VAL A 47 -13.30 1.64 7.98
C VAL A 47 -13.15 0.29 8.71
N GLU A 48 -14.25 -0.32 9.13
CA GLU A 48 -14.20 -1.62 9.82
C GLU A 48 -13.67 -2.73 8.92
N GLU A 49 -14.09 -2.76 7.67
CA GLU A 49 -13.62 -3.74 6.70
C GLU A 49 -12.12 -3.57 6.41
N VAL A 50 -11.61 -2.34 6.32
CA VAL A 50 -10.15 -2.08 6.27
C VAL A 50 -9.46 -2.65 7.51
N ARG A 51 -9.99 -2.41 8.72
CA ARG A 51 -9.42 -2.95 9.96
C ARG A 51 -9.39 -4.47 9.96
N GLU A 52 -10.42 -5.12 9.42
CA GLU A 52 -10.49 -6.57 9.33
C GLU A 52 -9.51 -7.15 8.30
N LEU A 53 -9.43 -6.54 7.11
CA LEU A 53 -8.49 -6.93 6.07
C LEU A 53 -7.04 -6.78 6.54
N LEU A 54 -6.72 -5.70 7.25
CA LEU A 54 -5.39 -5.50 7.85
C LEU A 54 -5.04 -6.51 8.95
N ARG A 55 -6.04 -7.17 9.55
CA ARG A 55 -5.84 -8.29 10.48
C ARG A 55 -5.75 -9.65 9.76
N GLY A 56 -5.77 -9.66 8.43
CA GLY A 56 -5.77 -10.87 7.61
C GLY A 56 -7.10 -11.62 7.60
N LYS A 57 -8.20 -10.99 8.05
CA LYS A 57 -9.53 -11.58 7.89
C LYS A 57 -9.98 -11.44 6.44
N ARG A 58 -10.70 -12.45 5.95
CA ARG A 58 -11.39 -12.34 4.66
C ARG A 58 -12.54 -11.34 4.79
N SER A 59 -12.75 -10.56 3.73
CA SER A 59 -13.96 -9.75 3.56
C SER A 59 -15.18 -10.61 3.84
N ALA A 60 -16.18 -10.06 4.53
CA ALA A 60 -17.43 -10.77 4.75
C ALA A 60 -18.02 -11.16 3.38
N GLU A 61 -18.08 -12.46 3.10
CA GLU A 61 -18.80 -12.94 1.93
C GLU A 61 -20.29 -12.63 2.12
N PRO A 62 -21.01 -12.26 1.04
CA PRO A 62 -22.46 -12.13 1.12
C PRO A 62 -23.04 -13.41 1.72
N GLY A 63 -23.99 -13.27 2.66
CA GLY A 63 -24.64 -14.40 3.30
C GLY A 63 -25.27 -15.34 2.26
N PRO A 64 -25.53 -16.61 2.61
CA PRO A 64 -25.96 -17.64 1.67
C PRO A 64 -27.25 -17.30 0.89
N ASP A 65 -28.07 -16.39 1.42
CA ASP A 65 -29.33 -15.94 0.82
C ASP A 65 -29.22 -14.64 0.01
N VAL A 66 -28.03 -14.05 -0.13
CA VAL A 66 -27.83 -12.77 -0.82
C VAL A 66 -27.31 -13.01 -2.23
N ASP A 67 -28.04 -12.52 -3.23
CA ASP A 67 -27.58 -12.51 -4.62
C ASP A 67 -26.27 -11.71 -4.75
N VAL A 68 -25.21 -12.39 -5.20
CA VAL A 68 -23.86 -11.82 -5.38
C VAL A 68 -23.87 -10.62 -6.34
N VAL A 69 -24.74 -10.64 -7.35
CA VAL A 69 -24.87 -9.53 -8.31
C VAL A 69 -25.47 -8.30 -7.62
N GLU A 70 -26.52 -8.50 -6.80
CA GLU A 70 -27.13 -7.42 -6.03
C GLU A 70 -26.20 -6.88 -4.94
N ALA A 71 -25.41 -7.74 -4.29
CA ALA A 71 -24.36 -7.32 -3.36
C ALA A 71 -23.31 -6.44 -4.04
N ARG A 72 -22.86 -6.83 -5.24
CA ARG A 72 -21.94 -6.02 -6.05
C ARG A 72 -22.56 -4.69 -6.46
N HIS A 73 -23.83 -4.70 -6.89
CA HIS A 73 -24.55 -3.49 -7.26
C HIS A 73 -24.61 -2.49 -6.10
N ARG A 74 -25.00 -2.98 -4.92
CA ARG A 74 -25.05 -2.17 -3.71
C ARG A 74 -23.70 -1.57 -3.36
N ARG A 75 -22.62 -2.36 -3.41
CA ARG A 75 -21.27 -1.88 -3.13
C ARG A 75 -20.83 -0.74 -4.05
N VAL A 76 -21.12 -0.85 -5.36
CA VAL A 76 -20.80 0.21 -6.32
C VAL A 76 -21.56 1.49 -5.95
N VAL A 77 -22.86 1.39 -5.61
CA VAL A 77 -23.67 2.54 -5.20
C VAL A 77 -23.15 3.13 -3.88
N GLU A 78 -22.82 2.31 -2.89
CA GLU A 78 -22.22 2.72 -1.62
C GLU A 78 -20.91 3.49 -1.83
N ARG A 79 -20.06 3.04 -2.75
CA ARG A 79 -18.81 3.74 -3.10
C ARG A 79 -19.04 5.06 -3.81
N ILE A 80 -20.07 5.17 -4.66
CA ILE A 80 -20.47 6.46 -5.25
C ILE A 80 -20.93 7.43 -4.15
N LEU A 81 -21.73 6.95 -3.20
CA LEU A 81 -22.18 7.75 -2.05
C LEU A 81 -21.00 8.13 -1.15
N PHE A 82 -20.05 7.24 -0.95
CA PHE A 82 -18.80 7.49 -0.23
C PHE A 82 -18.00 8.61 -0.88
N LEU A 83 -17.80 8.57 -2.20
CA LEU A 83 -17.12 9.66 -2.93
C LEU A 83 -17.85 10.98 -2.73
N ARG A 84 -19.18 11.00 -2.85
CA ARG A 84 -19.96 12.22 -2.62
C ARG A 84 -19.81 12.77 -1.20
N ALA A 85 -19.71 11.90 -0.20
CA ALA A 85 -19.59 12.28 1.20
C ALA A 85 -18.17 12.74 1.59
N THR A 86 -17.14 12.29 0.88
CA THR A 86 -15.74 12.47 1.27
C THR A 86 -14.98 13.43 0.36
N ARG A 87 -15.29 13.44 -0.95
CA ARG A 87 -14.70 14.35 -1.94
C ARG A 87 -15.48 15.66 -1.94
N LEU A 88 -15.24 16.47 -0.91
CA LEU A 88 -15.91 17.74 -0.73
C LEU A 88 -15.20 18.84 -1.53
N ARG A 89 -15.99 19.73 -2.12
CA ARG A 89 -15.47 20.92 -2.82
C ARG A 89 -15.51 22.16 -1.94
N ALA A 90 -14.63 23.10 -2.24
CA ALA A 90 -14.66 24.43 -1.65
C ALA A 90 -15.91 25.20 -2.11
N ALA A 91 -16.61 25.84 -1.18
CA ALA A 91 -17.65 26.81 -1.43
C ALA A 91 -17.06 28.23 -1.43
N ALA A 92 -17.84 29.17 -1.96
CA ALA A 92 -17.45 30.58 -2.05
C ALA A 92 -17.24 31.24 -0.68
N ASP A 93 -17.86 30.69 0.38
CA ASP A 93 -17.70 31.13 1.76
C ASP A 93 -16.48 30.49 2.47
N GLY A 94 -15.66 29.71 1.74
CA GLY A 94 -14.51 28.99 2.30
C GLY A 94 -14.87 27.67 3.00
N SER A 95 -16.15 27.33 3.14
CA SER A 95 -16.59 26.05 3.69
C SER A 95 -16.39 24.90 2.68
N ARG A 96 -16.43 23.65 3.17
CA ARG A 96 -16.44 22.46 2.31
C ARG A 96 -17.84 21.87 2.27
N ARG A 97 -18.32 21.55 1.06
CA ARG A 97 -19.65 20.99 0.83
C ARG A 97 -19.62 19.81 -0.14
N ALA A 98 -20.58 18.91 0.02
CA ALA A 98 -20.78 17.82 -0.92
C ALA A 98 -21.26 18.35 -2.29
N TYR A 99 -20.94 17.60 -3.34
CA TYR A 99 -21.52 17.82 -4.66
C TYR A 99 -23.01 17.45 -4.65
N SER A 100 -23.82 18.26 -5.34
CA SER A 100 -25.22 17.94 -5.57
C SER A 100 -25.34 16.83 -6.62
N ILE A 101 -26.47 16.12 -6.62
CA ILE A 101 -26.77 15.09 -7.64
C ILE A 101 -26.73 15.70 -9.05
N ALA A 102 -27.23 16.93 -9.21
CA ALA A 102 -27.20 17.62 -10.50
C ALA A 102 -25.76 17.92 -10.97
N GLU A 103 -24.88 18.33 -10.06
CA GLU A 103 -23.48 18.63 -10.40
C GLU A 103 -22.72 17.37 -10.79
N ILE A 104 -22.91 16.27 -10.04
CA ILE A 104 -22.33 14.97 -10.38
C ILE A 104 -22.85 14.50 -11.73
N ALA A 105 -24.16 14.59 -11.96
CA ALA A 105 -24.78 14.14 -13.20
C ALA A 105 -24.24 14.89 -14.42
N VAL A 106 -24.17 16.22 -14.36
CA VAL A 106 -23.59 17.05 -15.43
C VAL A 106 -22.14 16.67 -15.68
N GLY A 107 -21.33 16.56 -14.63
CA GLY A 107 -19.91 16.23 -14.76
C GLY A 107 -19.63 14.79 -15.23
N ALA A 108 -20.54 13.86 -14.95
CA ALA A 108 -20.46 12.47 -15.38
C ALA A 108 -21.13 12.19 -16.73
N GLY A 109 -21.72 13.20 -17.38
CA GLY A 109 -22.42 13.04 -18.66
C GLY A 109 -23.74 12.26 -18.57
N THR A 110 -24.45 12.36 -17.45
CA THR A 110 -25.71 11.66 -17.19
C THR A 110 -26.81 12.62 -16.70
N SER A 111 -28.03 12.12 -16.47
CA SER A 111 -29.15 12.92 -15.94
C SER A 111 -29.27 12.81 -14.42
N ALA A 112 -29.65 13.91 -13.77
CA ALA A 112 -29.85 13.96 -12.32
C ALA A 112 -30.97 13.00 -11.86
N GLN A 113 -32.04 12.86 -12.64
CA GLN A 113 -33.15 11.94 -12.36
C GLN A 113 -32.68 10.47 -12.42
N TRP A 114 -31.84 10.12 -13.40
CA TRP A 114 -31.26 8.79 -13.48
C TRP A 114 -30.36 8.50 -12.28
N LEU A 115 -29.52 9.45 -11.88
CA LEU A 115 -28.61 9.28 -10.74
C LEU A 115 -29.38 9.12 -9.41
N ASP A 116 -30.44 9.91 -9.22
CA ASP A 116 -31.35 9.79 -8.08
C ASP A 116 -32.06 8.42 -8.04
N LYS A 117 -32.56 7.94 -9.19
CA LYS A 117 -33.16 6.60 -9.31
C LYS A 117 -32.16 5.50 -9.00
N MET A 118 -30.93 5.61 -9.48
CA MET A 118 -29.84 4.66 -9.21
C MET A 118 -29.59 4.55 -7.70
N ILE A 119 -29.45 5.67 -7.00
CA ILE A 119 -29.27 5.72 -5.54
C ILE A 119 -30.45 5.07 -4.81
N LYS A 120 -31.69 5.41 -5.19
CA LYS A 120 -32.91 4.88 -4.55
C LYS A 120 -33.10 3.38 -4.75
N THR A 121 -32.69 2.87 -5.90
CA THR A 121 -32.87 1.45 -6.24
C THR A 121 -31.69 0.58 -5.83
N GLY A 122 -30.54 1.18 -5.50
CA GLY A 122 -29.32 0.44 -5.18
C GLY A 122 -28.72 -0.32 -6.36
N ARG A 123 -29.23 -0.11 -7.58
CA ARG A 123 -28.75 -0.78 -8.79
C ARG A 123 -27.54 -0.05 -9.34
N ALA A 124 -26.44 -0.77 -9.54
CA ALA A 124 -25.25 -0.17 -10.10
C ALA A 124 -25.50 0.36 -11.51
N PRO A 125 -24.78 1.43 -11.90
CA PRO A 125 -24.78 1.89 -13.27
C PRO A 125 -24.02 0.92 -14.18
N ASN A 126 -24.19 1.08 -15.49
CA ASN A 126 -23.30 0.42 -16.46
C ASN A 126 -21.86 0.96 -16.33
N LEU A 127 -20.90 0.29 -16.97
CA LEU A 127 -19.48 0.63 -16.83
C LEU A 127 -19.16 2.05 -17.34
N ASP A 128 -19.78 2.50 -18.42
CA ASP A 128 -19.53 3.84 -18.97
C ASP A 128 -19.96 4.94 -18.01
N HIS A 129 -21.17 4.84 -17.44
CA HIS A 129 -21.63 5.80 -16.44
C HIS A 129 -20.83 5.68 -15.13
N ALA A 130 -20.42 4.47 -14.72
CA ALA A 130 -19.54 4.29 -13.57
C ALA A 130 -18.19 4.99 -13.78
N ALA A 131 -17.60 4.86 -14.97
CA ALA A 131 -16.36 5.54 -15.34
C ALA A 131 -16.53 7.06 -15.31
N GLY A 132 -17.62 7.60 -15.88
CA GLY A 132 -17.91 9.04 -15.85
C GLY A 132 -18.06 9.58 -14.43
N ILE A 133 -18.76 8.85 -13.55
CA ILE A 133 -18.90 9.23 -12.14
C ILE A 133 -17.56 9.17 -11.41
N ALA A 134 -16.75 8.13 -11.59
CA ALA A 134 -15.43 8.04 -10.99
C ALA A 134 -14.53 9.20 -11.45
N ALA A 135 -14.49 9.46 -12.76
CA ALA A 135 -13.69 10.53 -13.36
C ALA A 135 -14.09 11.92 -12.85
N PHE A 136 -15.39 12.17 -12.62
CA PHE A 136 -15.86 13.41 -12.01
C PHE A 136 -15.21 13.69 -10.64
N PHE A 137 -14.98 12.63 -9.85
CA PHE A 137 -14.30 12.72 -8.55
C PHE A 137 -12.77 12.61 -8.64
N GLY A 138 -12.20 12.53 -9.86
CA GLY A 138 -10.77 12.33 -10.07
C GLY A 138 -10.29 10.91 -9.80
N GLU A 139 -11.20 9.94 -9.72
CA GLU A 139 -10.92 8.53 -9.46
C GLU A 139 -11.00 7.69 -10.74
N LYS A 140 -10.42 6.49 -10.69
CA LYS A 140 -10.58 5.49 -11.75
C LYS A 140 -11.76 4.57 -11.47
N ILE A 141 -12.31 3.93 -12.49
CA ILE A 141 -13.48 3.03 -12.36
C ILE A 141 -13.24 1.89 -11.35
N GLU A 142 -11.99 1.41 -11.23
CA GLU A 142 -11.59 0.36 -10.29
C GLU A 142 -11.89 0.75 -8.84
N PHE A 143 -11.88 2.05 -8.51
CA PHE A 143 -12.33 2.53 -7.20
C PHE A 143 -13.75 2.05 -6.91
N LEU A 144 -14.65 2.09 -7.89
CA LEU A 144 -16.05 1.72 -7.71
C LEU A 144 -16.27 0.21 -7.76
N VAL A 145 -15.57 -0.51 -8.64
CA VAL A 145 -15.94 -1.90 -9.00
C VAL A 145 -15.07 -2.98 -8.37
N ALA A 146 -13.85 -2.67 -7.90
CA ALA A 146 -12.93 -3.67 -7.36
C ALA A 146 -13.46 -4.31 -6.07
N GLU A 147 -13.11 -5.57 -5.80
CA GLU A 147 -13.42 -6.17 -4.50
C GLU A 147 -12.72 -5.41 -3.37
N PRO A 148 -13.26 -5.40 -2.13
CA PRO A 148 -12.68 -4.65 -1.02
C PRO A 148 -11.19 -4.95 -0.77
N ALA A 149 -10.80 -6.23 -0.82
CA ALA A 149 -9.42 -6.64 -0.66
C ALA A 149 -8.51 -6.11 -1.78
N GLU A 150 -8.97 -6.17 -3.04
CA GLU A 150 -8.23 -5.68 -4.21
C GLU A 150 -8.10 -4.15 -4.18
N ALA A 151 -9.17 -3.44 -3.81
CA ALA A 151 -9.17 -2.00 -3.68
C ALA A 151 -8.17 -1.52 -2.61
N LEU A 152 -8.10 -2.23 -1.48
CA LEU A 152 -7.14 -1.94 -0.42
C LEU A 152 -5.71 -2.30 -0.81
N ASP A 153 -5.48 -3.48 -1.42
CA ASP A 153 -4.14 -3.87 -1.86
C ASP A 153 -3.56 -2.86 -2.85
N ARG A 154 -4.34 -2.38 -3.83
CA ARG A 154 -3.91 -1.33 -4.76
C ARG A 154 -3.38 -0.08 -4.05
N VAL A 155 -4.05 0.35 -2.99
CA VAL A 155 -3.61 1.50 -2.18
C VAL A 155 -2.31 1.17 -1.43
N LEU A 156 -2.22 -0.02 -0.83
CA LEU A 156 -1.02 -0.46 -0.12
C LEU A 156 0.18 -0.62 -1.05
N GLN A 157 0.01 -1.14 -2.27
CA GLN A 157 1.09 -1.21 -3.27
C GLN A 157 1.60 0.18 -3.63
N GLN A 158 0.70 1.17 -3.77
CA GLN A 158 1.11 2.55 -4.04
C GLN A 158 1.91 3.13 -2.87
N ILE A 159 1.44 2.95 -1.64
CA ILE A 159 2.17 3.38 -0.43
C ILE A 159 3.55 2.72 -0.37
N HIS A 160 3.62 1.41 -0.62
CA HIS A 160 4.87 0.65 -0.64
C HIS A 160 5.84 1.20 -1.69
N LYS A 161 5.35 1.47 -2.91
CA LYS A 161 6.14 2.08 -3.98
C LYS A 161 6.68 3.46 -3.57
N ASP A 162 5.82 4.33 -3.05
CA ASP A 162 6.22 5.69 -2.64
C ASP A 162 7.28 5.65 -1.51
N LEU A 163 7.16 4.71 -0.57
CA LEU A 163 8.14 4.50 0.49
C LEU A 163 9.47 3.97 -0.04
N LEU A 164 9.44 3.07 -1.04
CA LEU A 164 10.65 2.58 -1.69
C LEU A 164 11.38 3.71 -2.41
N GLU A 165 10.66 4.53 -3.18
CA GLU A 165 11.23 5.69 -3.88
C GLU A 165 11.90 6.65 -2.90
N ARG A 166 11.21 7.01 -1.80
CA ARG A 166 11.80 7.86 -0.74
C ARG A 166 13.03 7.24 -0.06
N THR A 167 13.04 5.92 0.10
CA THR A 167 14.19 5.22 0.69
C THR A 167 15.40 5.31 -0.23
N VAL A 168 15.21 5.09 -1.53
CA VAL A 168 16.27 5.22 -2.54
C VAL A 168 16.77 6.67 -2.63
N GLU A 169 15.87 7.65 -2.67
CA GLU A 169 16.24 9.07 -2.70
C GLU A 169 17.08 9.48 -1.48
N ARG A 170 16.73 8.98 -0.28
CA ARG A 170 17.50 9.23 0.94
C ARG A 170 18.89 8.60 0.88
N GLN A 171 18.98 7.36 0.39
CA GLN A 171 20.27 6.68 0.21
C GLN A 171 21.17 7.42 -0.78
N ASP A 172 20.62 7.88 -1.91
CA ASP A 172 21.35 8.67 -2.90
C ASP A 172 21.86 10.00 -2.31
N GLN A 173 21.04 10.67 -1.49
CA GLN A 173 21.46 11.89 -0.80
C GLN A 173 22.59 11.64 0.19
N ASP A 174 22.51 10.57 0.97
CA ASP A 174 23.54 10.20 1.94
C ASP A 174 24.85 9.79 1.23
N LEU A 175 24.78 9.05 0.13
CA LEU A 175 25.95 8.74 -0.71
C LEU A 175 26.59 9.99 -1.30
N ARG A 176 25.78 10.95 -1.80
CA ARG A 176 26.30 12.24 -2.29
C ARG A 176 26.97 13.04 -1.18
N ARG A 177 26.41 13.09 0.03
CA ARG A 177 27.03 13.75 1.19
C ARG A 177 28.35 13.10 1.57
N LEU A 178 28.43 11.78 1.50
CA LEU A 178 29.68 11.06 1.72
C LEU A 178 30.71 11.44 0.65
N ARG A 179 30.37 11.40 -0.64
CA ARG A 179 31.28 11.83 -1.71
C ARG A 179 31.80 13.27 -1.54
N THR A 180 30.98 14.18 -1.02
CA THR A 180 31.35 15.61 -0.90
C THR A 180 32.10 15.97 0.39
N ALA A 181 32.10 15.11 1.41
CA ALA A 181 32.67 15.41 2.72
C ALA A 181 34.21 15.20 2.81
N GLY A 182 34.97 15.49 1.75
CA GLY A 182 36.43 15.54 1.76
C GLY A 182 37.18 14.19 1.61
N PRO A 183 38.51 14.24 1.37
CA PRO A 183 39.33 13.07 1.03
C PRO A 183 39.59 12.13 2.22
N VAL A 184 39.82 10.85 1.90
CA VAL A 184 39.98 9.66 2.77
C VAL A 184 41.04 9.79 3.90
N SER A 185 41.90 10.81 3.89
CA SER A 185 43.07 10.87 4.77
C SER A 185 42.81 11.23 6.24
N GLU A 186 41.58 11.52 6.65
CA GLU A 186 41.24 11.83 8.05
C GLU A 186 40.06 10.99 8.57
N VAL A 187 40.06 9.68 8.34
CA VAL A 187 39.03 8.79 8.89
C VAL A 187 39.38 8.40 10.32
N ASP A 188 38.58 8.88 11.27
CA ASP A 188 38.55 8.38 12.65
C ASP A 188 38.17 6.88 12.64
N PRO A 189 39.05 5.98 13.14
CA PRO A 189 38.78 4.55 13.29
C PRO A 189 37.53 4.22 14.13
N SER A 190 36.91 5.20 14.79
CA SER A 190 35.66 5.07 15.53
C SER A 190 34.42 4.89 14.64
N LEU A 191 34.49 5.19 13.33
CA LEU A 191 33.41 4.91 12.39
C LEU A 191 33.27 3.38 12.21
N GLY A 192 32.21 2.82 12.79
CA GLY A 192 31.92 1.39 12.68
C GLY A 192 31.94 0.88 11.23
N VAL A 193 32.23 -0.42 11.06
CA VAL A 193 32.51 -1.10 9.78
C VAL A 193 31.54 -0.75 8.63
N VAL A 194 30.26 -0.56 8.95
CA VAL A 194 29.21 -0.21 7.97
C VAL A 194 29.42 1.19 7.39
N ALA A 195 29.75 2.17 8.23
CA ALA A 195 29.97 3.54 7.79
C ALA A 195 31.29 3.68 7.02
N TYR A 196 32.32 2.92 7.42
CA TYR A 196 33.56 2.80 6.66
C TYR A 196 33.34 2.18 5.28
N ALA A 197 32.61 1.06 5.20
CA ALA A 197 32.29 0.40 3.93
C ALA A 197 31.43 1.27 3.00
N ALA A 198 30.43 1.97 3.54
CA ALA A 198 29.60 2.90 2.79
C ALA A 198 30.41 4.08 2.22
N ARG A 199 31.38 4.60 2.99
CA ARG A 199 32.27 5.67 2.53
C ARG A 199 33.27 5.18 1.49
N ALA A 200 33.88 4.02 1.71
CA ALA A 200 34.80 3.42 0.73
C ALA A 200 34.11 3.12 -0.61
N LEU A 201 32.86 2.67 -0.60
CA LEU A 201 32.06 2.46 -1.82
C LEU A 201 31.64 3.79 -2.48
N ALA A 202 31.44 4.85 -1.71
CA ALA A 202 31.09 6.16 -2.24
C ALA A 202 32.22 6.74 -3.12
N ASP A 203 33.49 6.50 -2.78
CA ASP A 203 34.63 7.03 -3.54
C ASP A 203 35.01 6.17 -4.78
N VAL A 204 34.33 5.04 -4.99
CA VAL A 204 34.57 4.12 -6.10
C VAL A 204 33.67 4.47 -7.29
N PRO A 205 34.19 4.52 -8.54
CA PRO A 205 33.39 4.67 -9.76
C PRO A 205 32.30 3.59 -9.85
N ASP A 206 31.11 3.95 -10.36
CA ASP A 206 29.92 3.08 -10.30
C ASP A 206 30.14 1.72 -10.99
N ASP A 207 30.86 1.71 -12.12
CA ASP A 207 31.27 0.51 -12.86
C ASP A 207 32.12 -0.47 -12.04
N THR A 208 32.85 0.06 -11.05
CA THR A 208 33.68 -0.70 -10.12
C THR A 208 32.93 -1.03 -8.81
N ALA A 209 31.97 -0.19 -8.42
CA ALA A 209 31.15 -0.40 -7.22
C ALA A 209 30.10 -1.50 -7.41
N GLN A 210 29.47 -1.61 -8.59
CA GLN A 210 28.42 -2.61 -8.84
C GLN A 210 28.86 -4.06 -8.59
N PRO A 211 30.03 -4.53 -9.08
CA PRO A 211 30.51 -5.88 -8.80
C PRO A 211 30.74 -6.15 -7.30
N LEU A 212 31.23 -5.14 -6.57
CA LEU A 212 31.46 -5.24 -5.13
C LEU A 212 30.15 -5.32 -4.34
N ILE A 213 29.17 -4.50 -4.69
CA ILE A 213 27.81 -4.54 -4.11
C ILE A 213 27.18 -5.92 -4.36
N ALA A 214 27.23 -6.43 -5.59
CA ALA A 214 26.68 -7.74 -5.95
C ALA A 214 27.36 -8.89 -5.18
N LEU A 215 28.68 -8.80 -4.93
CA LEU A 215 29.41 -9.77 -4.12
C LEU A 215 28.97 -9.73 -2.65
N ILE A 216 28.87 -8.53 -2.06
CA ILE A 216 28.40 -8.34 -0.68
C ILE A 216 26.98 -8.91 -0.51
N GLU A 217 26.09 -8.63 -1.45
CA GLU A 217 24.71 -9.16 -1.43
C GLU A 217 24.68 -10.68 -1.58
N SER A 218 25.51 -11.26 -2.45
CA SER A 218 25.65 -12.70 -2.63
C SER A 218 26.12 -13.40 -1.35
N VAL A 219 27.14 -12.85 -0.69
CA VAL A 219 27.66 -13.35 0.59
C VAL A 219 26.61 -13.22 1.70
N ALA A 220 25.94 -12.06 1.80
CA ALA A 220 24.89 -11.83 2.79
C ALA A 220 23.70 -12.77 2.60
N ARG A 221 23.31 -13.04 1.34
CA ARG A 221 22.26 -14.02 1.02
C ARG A 221 22.67 -15.42 1.45
N ARG A 222 23.88 -15.87 1.12
CA ARG A 222 24.38 -17.20 1.49
C ARG A 222 24.42 -17.38 3.02
N SER A 223 24.88 -16.36 3.76
CA SER A 223 24.88 -16.38 5.23
C SER A 223 23.47 -16.50 5.83
N ARG A 224 22.46 -15.84 5.25
CA ARG A 224 21.07 -15.96 5.71
C ARG A 224 20.50 -17.35 5.43
N GLU A 225 20.77 -17.91 4.26
CA GLU A 225 20.36 -19.27 3.89
C GLU A 225 21.01 -20.33 4.79
N GLU A 226 22.27 -20.13 5.17
CA GLU A 226 23.01 -21.01 6.07
C GLU A 226 22.45 -20.97 7.50
N ARG A 227 22.23 -19.77 8.05
CA ARG A 227 21.55 -19.62 9.36
C ARG A 227 20.14 -20.20 9.37
N ALA A 228 19.40 -20.07 8.26
CA ALA A 228 18.08 -20.68 8.14
C ALA A 228 18.15 -22.22 8.09
N ARG A 229 19.18 -22.79 7.45
CA ARG A 229 19.45 -24.24 7.47
C ARG A 229 19.85 -24.72 8.86
N GLU A 230 20.74 -24.01 9.55
CA GLU A 230 21.15 -24.33 10.92
C GLU A 230 19.99 -24.26 11.90
N ALA A 231 19.14 -23.22 11.81
CA ALA A 231 17.95 -23.11 12.64
C ALA A 231 16.95 -24.25 12.40
N ARG A 232 16.78 -24.71 11.15
CA ARG A 232 15.96 -25.88 10.81
C ARG A 232 16.55 -27.17 11.37
N ALA A 233 17.85 -27.39 11.21
CA ALA A 233 18.54 -28.55 11.75
C ALA A 233 18.51 -28.59 13.29
N ALA A 234 18.60 -27.44 13.95
CA ALA A 234 18.47 -27.32 15.41
C ALA A 234 17.05 -27.66 15.90
N LEU A 235 16.01 -27.27 15.15
CA LEU A 235 14.62 -27.64 15.45
C LEU A 235 14.37 -29.13 15.22
N GLU A 236 14.93 -29.73 14.17
CA GLU A 236 14.81 -31.16 13.89
C GLU A 236 15.55 -32.00 14.94
N ASN A 237 16.72 -31.58 15.39
CA ASN A 237 17.49 -32.28 16.44
C ASN A 237 16.93 -32.07 17.85
N GLY A 238 16.22 -30.95 18.11
CA GLY A 238 15.57 -30.66 19.39
C GLY A 238 14.27 -31.46 19.63
N VAL A 239 13.64 -31.98 18.57
CA VAL A 239 12.42 -32.81 18.68
C VAL A 239 12.75 -34.27 19.04
N VAL A 240 14.00 -34.72 18.89
CA VAL A 240 14.39 -36.12 19.14
C VAL A 240 14.79 -36.39 20.61
N HIS A 241 14.72 -35.40 21.50
CA HIS A 241 15.17 -35.54 22.90
C HIS A 241 14.10 -35.30 23.97
N ASN A 242 12.82 -35.31 23.60
CA ASN A 242 11.72 -35.03 24.53
C ASN A 242 10.70 -36.17 24.65
N ASP A 243 11.17 -37.42 24.61
CA ASP A 243 10.46 -38.60 25.08
C ASP A 243 11.49 -39.56 25.69
N VAL A 244 11.71 -39.45 27.01
CA VAL A 244 11.97 -40.51 28.01
C VAL A 244 12.36 -39.78 29.31
N ASP A 245 11.36 -39.53 30.16
CA ASP A 245 11.30 -39.93 31.59
C ASP A 245 10.03 -39.40 32.25
#